data_AF-A0A954Y4U2-F1
#
_entry.id   AF-A0A954Y4U2-F1
#
_cell.length_a   1.000
_cell.length_b   1.000
_cell.length_c   1.000
_cell.angle_alpha   90.00
_cell.angle_beta   90.00
_cell.angle_gamma   90.00
#
_symmetry.space_group_name_H-M   'P 1'
#
loop_
_entity.id
_entity.type
_entity.pdbx_description
1 polymer ?
#
loop_
_entity_poly.entity_id
_entity_poly.type
_entity_poly.pdbx_seq_one_letter_code
_entity_poly.pdbx_strand_id
1 'polypeptide(L)'
;MCRHLIAGCFLVGLILPATLPAKSPPELVAARLDRVLAEDLGHTPGELAPTCNDATFVRRAYLDIVGDIPTPEHVTAFLLDPDDNKREKLVRRLLAQPQYGQNWA
;
A
#
# COMPACT_ATOMS: atom_id res chain seq x y z
N MET A 1 0.98 -34.41 -59.19
CA MET A 1 1.65 -35.54 -58.50
C MET A 1 2.99 -35.06 -57.97
N CYS A 2 3.09 -34.75 -56.68
CA CYS A 2 4.27 -34.99 -55.83
C CYS A 2 3.88 -34.68 -54.38
N ARG A 3 3.31 -35.70 -53.72
CA ARG A 3 3.19 -35.82 -52.27
C ARG A 3 4.58 -36.04 -51.67
N HIS A 4 4.71 -35.80 -50.36
CA HIS A 4 5.79 -36.17 -49.40
C HIS A 4 6.72 -35.00 -49.02
N LEU A 5 7.18 -34.81 -47.77
CA LEU A 5 6.87 -35.33 -46.43
C LEU A 5 7.93 -34.67 -45.52
N ILE A 6 7.64 -33.59 -44.78
CA ILE A 6 8.50 -33.06 -43.70
C ILE A 6 7.56 -32.45 -42.65
N ALA A 7 7.09 -33.21 -41.65
CA ALA A 7 7.80 -33.58 -40.42
C ALA A 7 8.21 -32.35 -39.57
N GLY A 8 7.33 -32.01 -38.61
CA GLY A 8 7.74 -31.62 -37.26
C GLY A 8 8.45 -30.29 -37.06
N CYS A 9 7.68 -29.24 -36.84
CA CYS A 9 8.02 -28.24 -35.82
C CYS A 9 6.77 -27.43 -35.48
N PHE A 10 5.90 -28.02 -34.66
CA PHE A 10 4.95 -27.23 -33.87
C PHE A 10 5.80 -26.47 -32.84
N LEU A 11 6.29 -25.31 -33.25
CA LEU A 11 6.80 -24.26 -32.36
C LEU A 11 5.58 -23.77 -31.57
N VAL A 12 5.18 -24.56 -30.56
CA VAL A 12 4.33 -24.11 -29.48
C VAL A 12 5.15 -23.03 -28.78
N GLY A 13 4.94 -21.79 -29.21
CA GLY A 13 5.46 -20.62 -28.53
C GLY A 13 5.01 -20.74 -27.09
N LEU A 14 5.97 -20.99 -26.21
CA LEU A 14 5.80 -20.91 -24.77
C LEU A 14 5.55 -19.42 -24.47
N ILE A 15 4.29 -18.99 -24.63
CA ILE A 15 3.83 -17.75 -24.06
C ILE A 15 3.87 -18.01 -22.55
N LEU A 16 5.03 -17.74 -21.91
CA LEU A 16 5.04 -17.54 -20.47
C LEU A 16 4.03 -16.41 -20.23
N PRO A 17 2.93 -16.64 -19.50
CA PRO A 17 2.14 -15.53 -19.04
C PRO A 17 3.10 -14.68 -18.22
N ALA A 18 3.26 -13.40 -18.61
CA ALA A 18 4.00 -12.45 -17.81
C ALA A 18 3.30 -12.36 -16.45
N THR A 19 3.78 -13.13 -15.48
CA THR A 19 3.33 -13.03 -14.11
C THR A 19 3.81 -11.67 -13.63
N LEU A 20 2.88 -10.72 -13.51
CA LEU A 20 3.16 -9.46 -12.85
C LEU A 20 3.80 -9.78 -11.49
N PRO A 21 4.92 -9.13 -11.13
CA PRO A 21 5.53 -9.38 -9.84
C PRO A 21 4.49 -9.12 -8.75
N ALA A 22 4.38 -10.06 -7.81
CA ALA A 22 3.53 -9.86 -6.65
C ALA A 22 3.92 -8.55 -5.95
N LYS A 23 2.92 -7.77 -5.53
CA LYS A 23 3.17 -6.54 -4.76
C LYS A 23 3.97 -6.91 -3.50
N SER A 24 5.05 -6.18 -3.25
CA SER A 24 5.84 -6.39 -2.03
C SER A 24 4.98 -6.17 -0.78
N PRO A 25 5.16 -6.99 0.27
CA PRO A 25 4.50 -6.77 1.55
C PRO A 25 4.77 -5.36 2.08
N PRO A 26 3.75 -4.67 2.63
CA PRO A 26 3.86 -3.26 3.05
C PRO A 26 4.95 -3.04 4.11
N GLU A 27 5.18 -4.00 4.99
CA GLU A 27 6.22 -3.95 6.02
C GLU A 27 7.63 -3.92 5.44
N LEU A 28 7.88 -4.65 4.34
CA LEU A 28 9.17 -4.63 3.66
C LEU A 28 9.40 -3.31 2.92
N VAL A 29 8.34 -2.74 2.35
CA VAL A 29 8.41 -1.43 1.70
C VAL A 29 8.67 -0.33 2.72
N ALA A 30 7.97 -0.35 3.86
CA ALA A 30 8.18 0.61 4.95
C ALA A 30 9.61 0.56 5.49
N ALA A 31 10.12 -0.64 5.83
CA ALA A 31 11.48 -0.80 6.31
C ALA A 31 12.55 -0.35 5.29
N ARG A 32 12.27 -0.50 3.99
CA ARG A 32 13.15 0.02 2.93
C ARG A 32 13.12 1.54 2.87
N LEU A 33 11.95 2.17 3.01
CA LEU A 33 11.83 3.63 3.03
C LEU A 33 12.56 4.22 4.25
N ASP A 34 12.37 3.64 5.43
CA ASP A 34 13.06 4.07 6.65
C ASP A 34 14.58 3.98 6.50
N ARG A 35 15.09 2.92 5.87
CA ARG A 35 16.53 2.81 5.58
C ARG A 35 17.02 3.94 4.68
N VAL A 36 16.31 4.22 3.59
CA VAL A 36 16.69 5.27 2.64
C VAL A 36 16.63 6.66 3.30
N LEU A 37 15.60 6.93 4.10
CA LEU A 37 15.47 8.18 4.84
C LEU A 37 16.57 8.35 5.88
N ALA A 38 16.92 7.28 6.60
CA ALA A 38 18.02 7.30 7.55
C ALA A 38 19.34 7.64 6.85
N GLU A 39 19.64 6.98 5.72
CA GLU A 39 20.83 7.26 4.92
C GLU A 39 20.88 8.72 4.43
N ASP A 40 19.79 9.23 3.87
CA ASP A 40 19.70 10.59 3.30
C ASP A 40 19.85 11.68 4.37
N LEU A 41 19.23 11.47 5.54
CA LEU A 41 19.26 12.42 6.64
C LEU A 41 20.50 12.28 7.54
N GLY A 42 21.39 11.32 7.27
CA GLY A 42 22.56 11.04 8.12
C GLY A 42 22.19 10.47 9.50
N HIS A 43 21.03 9.83 9.59
CA HIS A 43 20.50 9.18 10.79
C HIS A 43 20.69 7.68 10.74
N THR A 44 20.54 7.04 11.89
CA THR A 44 20.25 5.59 11.93
C THR A 44 18.73 5.36 11.86
N PRO A 45 18.24 4.22 11.35
CA PRO A 45 16.80 3.95 11.29
C PRO A 45 16.07 4.08 12.65
N GLY A 46 16.77 3.88 13.77
CA GLY A 46 16.22 4.03 15.12
C GLY A 46 16.06 5.48 15.60
N GLU A 47 16.63 6.45 14.88
CA GLU A 47 16.53 7.88 15.19
C GLU A 47 15.38 8.58 14.43
N LEU A 48 14.74 7.87 13.50
CA LEU A 48 13.56 8.37 12.80
C LEU A 48 12.36 8.49 13.74
N ALA A 49 11.36 9.27 13.31
CA ALA A 49 10.15 9.50 14.09
C ALA A 49 9.46 8.17 14.45
N PRO A 50 9.17 7.92 15.74
CA PRO A 50 8.55 6.65 16.15
C PRO A 50 7.12 6.54 15.65
N THR A 51 6.62 5.31 15.60
CA THR A 51 5.20 5.03 15.30
C THR A 51 4.29 5.78 16.27
N CYS A 52 3.35 6.56 15.74
CA CYS A 52 2.41 7.31 16.56
C CYS A 52 1.34 6.43 17.20
N ASN A 53 0.76 6.93 18.30
CA ASN A 53 -0.38 6.31 18.98
C ASN A 53 -1.68 6.39 18.14
N ASP A 54 -2.69 5.59 18.50
CA ASP A 54 -3.93 5.48 17.74
C ASP A 54 -4.73 6.79 17.63
N ALA A 55 -4.77 7.60 18.69
CA ALA A 55 -5.46 8.89 18.67
C ALA A 55 -4.81 9.88 17.70
N THR A 56 -3.48 9.89 17.65
CA THR A 56 -2.72 10.71 16.69
C THR A 56 -2.89 10.17 15.28
N PHE A 57 -2.85 8.84 15.12
CA PHE A 57 -3.02 8.18 13.83
C PHE A 57 -4.36 8.50 13.18
N VAL A 58 -5.49 8.35 13.90
CA VAL A 58 -6.81 8.60 13.32
C VAL A 58 -6.96 10.06 12.87
N ARG A 59 -6.50 11.02 13.68
CA ARG A 59 -6.55 12.44 13.31
C ARG A 59 -5.74 12.72 12.05
N ARG A 60 -4.50 12.19 11.98
CA ARG A 60 -3.62 12.38 10.82
C ARG A 60 -4.16 11.68 9.58
N ALA A 61 -4.66 10.46 9.68
CA ALA A 61 -5.20 9.73 8.54
C ALA A 61 -6.36 10.46 7.86
N TYR A 62 -7.28 11.06 8.63
CA TYR A 62 -8.39 11.84 8.07
C TYR A 62 -7.89 13.13 7.39
N LEU A 63 -7.02 13.89 8.07
CA LEU A 63 -6.46 15.12 7.51
C LEU A 63 -5.60 14.87 6.28
N ASP A 64 -4.73 13.86 6.33
CA ASP A 64 -3.78 13.57 5.26
C ASP A 64 -4.48 12.94 4.05
N ILE A 65 -5.49 12.09 4.22
CA ILE A 65 -6.12 11.38 3.09
C ILE A 65 -7.31 12.15 2.51
N VAL A 66 -8.23 12.63 3.34
CA VAL A 66 -9.47 13.28 2.88
C VAL A 66 -9.50 14.77 3.19
N GLY A 67 -8.52 15.33 3.90
CA GLY A 67 -8.44 16.77 4.20
C GLY A 67 -9.51 17.29 5.16
N ASP A 68 -10.14 16.40 5.93
CA ASP A 68 -11.20 16.75 6.88
C ASP A 68 -10.84 16.29 8.30
N ILE A 69 -11.43 16.91 9.31
CA ILE A 69 -11.24 16.55 10.72
C ILE A 69 -12.21 15.41 11.07
N PRO A 70 -11.76 14.32 11.72
CA PRO A 70 -12.68 13.26 12.13
C PRO A 70 -13.67 13.77 13.19
N THR A 71 -14.92 13.34 13.11
CA THR A 71 -15.91 13.60 14.16
C THR A 71 -15.57 12.83 15.44
N PRO A 72 -16.08 13.25 16.61
CA PRO A 72 -15.89 12.53 17.88
C PRO A 72 -16.32 11.05 17.80
N GLU A 73 -17.39 10.75 17.06
CA GLU A 73 -17.90 9.40 16.86
C GLU A 73 -16.92 8.54 16.06
N HIS A 74 -16.31 9.10 15.01
CA HIS A 74 -15.29 8.40 14.23
C HIS A 74 -14.06 8.05 15.06
N VAL A 75 -13.60 9.00 15.89
CA VAL A 75 -12.45 8.78 16.79
C VAL A 75 -12.79 7.71 17.82
N THR A 76 -13.94 7.83 18.48
CA THR A 76 -14.39 6.87 19.50
C THR A 76 -14.53 5.46 18.93
N ALA A 77 -15.18 5.33 17.77
CA ALA A 77 -15.33 4.04 17.09
C ALA A 77 -13.97 3.41 16.76
N PHE A 78 -13.00 4.20 16.29
CA PHE A 78 -11.66 3.70 15.96
C PHE A 78 -10.86 3.29 17.21
N LEU A 79 -10.96 4.05 18.30
CA LEU A 79 -10.24 3.75 19.54
C LEU A 79 -10.77 2.50 20.24
N LEU A 80 -12.07 2.26 20.16
CA LEU A 80 -12.73 1.10 20.76
C LEU A 80 -12.70 -0.17 19.88
N ASP A 81 -12.28 -0.06 18.62
CA ASP A 81 -12.13 -1.21 17.72
C ASP A 81 -10.95 -2.09 18.18
N PRO A 82 -11.19 -3.36 18.56
CA PRO A 82 -10.14 -4.28 19.00
C PRO A 82 -9.42 -4.97 17.83
N ASP A 83 -9.79 -4.71 16.58
CA ASP A 83 -9.19 -5.37 15.42
C ASP A 83 -7.74 -4.90 15.20
N ASP A 84 -6.80 -5.85 15.15
CA ASP A 84 -5.38 -5.58 14.91
C ASP A 84 -5.13 -4.89 13.55
N ASN A 85 -6.05 -5.03 12.60
CA ASN A 85 -5.99 -4.44 11.26
C ASN A 85 -6.81 -3.14 11.12
N LYS A 86 -7.35 -2.58 12.21
CA LYS A 86 -8.21 -1.38 12.16
C LYS A 86 -7.57 -0.18 11.45
N ARG A 87 -6.24 -0.03 11.54
CA ARG A 87 -5.49 1.03 10.85
C ARG A 87 -5.56 0.87 9.33
N GLU A 88 -5.31 -0.34 8.84
CA GLU A 88 -5.41 -0.66 7.42
C GLU A 88 -6.86 -0.47 6.91
N LYS A 89 -7.83 -0.98 7.66
CA LYS A 89 -9.26 -0.84 7.33
C LYS A 89 -9.69 0.61 7.23
N LEU A 90 -9.24 1.46 8.18
CA LEU A 90 -9.50 2.89 8.14
C LEU A 90 -8.93 3.53 6.87
N VAL A 91 -7.66 3.29 6.56
CA VAL A 91 -7.00 3.85 5.36
C VAL A 91 -7.72 3.42 4.09
N ARG A 92 -8.05 2.13 3.95
CA ARG A 92 -8.82 1.63 2.80
C ARG A 92 -10.19 2.30 2.67
N ARG A 93 -10.89 2.50 3.79
CA ARG A 93 -12.17 3.19 3.80
C ARG A 93 -12.04 4.64 3.34
N LEU A 94 -11.05 5.37 3.85
CA LEU A 94 -10.82 6.77 3.49
C LEU A 94 -10.42 6.95 2.02
N LEU A 95 -9.55 6.07 1.49
CA LEU A 95 -9.17 6.09 0.08
C LEU A 95 -10.33 5.77 -0.88
N ALA A 96 -11.35 5.07 -0.40
CA ALA A 96 -12.55 4.75 -1.18
C ALA A 96 -13.63 5.85 -1.15
N GLN A 97 -13.44 6.91 -0.34
CA GLN A 97 -14.40 7.99 -0.22
C GLN A 97 -14.32 8.97 -1.40
N PRO A 98 -15.45 9.55 -1.86
CA PRO A 98 -15.46 10.56 -2.93
C PRO A 98 -14.58 11.79 -2.65
N GLN A 99 -14.36 12.11 -1.37
CA GLN A 99 -13.54 13.22 -0.91
C GLN A 99 -12.04 13.00 -1.17
N TYR A 100 -11.60 11.75 -1.35
CA TYR A 100 -10.20 11.46 -1.62
C TYR A 100 -9.74 12.14 -2.93
N GLY A 101 -8.62 12.86 -2.85
CA GLY A 101 -8.03 13.60 -3.98
C GLY A 101 -8.69 14.93 -4.32
N GLN A 102 -9.81 15.30 -3.68
CA GLN A 102 -10.48 16.59 -3.94
C GLN A 102 -9.70 17.79 -3.42
N ASN A 103 -8.91 17.60 -2.36
CA ASN A 103 -8.17 18.67 -1.69
C ASN A 103 -6.74 18.87 -2.24
N TRP A 104 -6.35 18.12 -3.27
CA TRP A 104 -4.99 18.10 -3.83
C TRP A 104 -4.93 18.56 -5.30
N ALA A 105 -6.05 19.07 -5.85
CA ALA A 105 -6.18 19.54 -7.23
C ALA A 105 -5.96 21.06 -7.35
#